data_AF-A0A954YZ27-F1
#
_entry.id   AF-A0A954YZ27-F1
#
_cell.length_a   1.000
_cell.length_b   1.000
_cell.length_c   1.000
_cell.angle_alpha   90.00
_cell.angle_beta   90.00
_cell.angle_gamma   90.00
#
_symmetry.space_group_name_H-M   'P 1'
#
loop_
_entity.id
_entity.type
_entity.pdbx_description
1 polymer ?
#
loop_
_entity_poly.entity_id
_entity_poly.type
_entity_poly.pdbx_seq_one_letter_code
_entity_poly.pdbx_strand_id
1 'polypeptide(L)'
;NQWFPPIAAARLMPHGLRQIANRVASGTAHEDTFPAYYRANTTQALKRAAHDAGFTVDELRYMPHHPHYLMFSTIAYRAGILLERVIRPIEGLQHMILGVFNKPIDRAEATQ
;
A
#
# COMPACT_ATOMS: atom_id res chain seq x y z
N ASN A 1 -0.04 1.41 0.20
CA ASN A 1 -0.36 2.85 0.34
C ASN A 1 -0.67 3.43 -1.03
N GLN A 2 -1.78 4.17 -1.21
CA GLN A 2 -2.16 4.71 -2.52
C GLN A 2 -1.28 5.89 -2.99
N TRP A 3 -0.55 6.53 -2.08
CA TRP A 3 0.36 7.64 -2.36
C TRP A 3 1.79 7.20 -2.66
N PHE A 4 2.08 5.91 -2.58
CA PHE A 4 3.37 5.37 -3.02
C PHE A 4 3.60 5.76 -4.49
N PRO A 5 4.73 6.43 -4.86
CA PRO A 5 4.84 7.11 -6.15
C PRO A 5 4.56 6.23 -7.38
N PRO A 6 5.00 4.96 -7.46
CA PRO A 6 4.63 4.07 -8.57
C PRO A 6 3.12 3.81 -8.67
N ILE A 7 2.43 3.67 -7.53
CA ILE A 7 0.96 3.49 -7.50
C ILE A 7 0.27 4.79 -7.90
N ALA A 8 0.72 5.93 -7.38
CA ALA A 8 0.18 7.24 -7.72
C ALA A 8 0.36 7.53 -9.22
N ALA A 9 1.53 7.25 -9.79
CA ALA A 9 1.81 7.39 -11.21
C ALA A 9 0.93 6.46 -12.06
N ALA A 10 0.78 5.19 -11.66
CA ALA A 10 -0.06 4.23 -12.37
C ALA A 10 -1.53 4.65 -12.43
N ARG A 11 -2.04 5.44 -11.47
CA ARG A 11 -3.42 5.97 -11.51
C ARG A 11 -3.63 7.01 -12.60
N LEU A 12 -2.57 7.72 -12.99
CA LEU A 12 -2.59 8.71 -14.06
C LEU A 12 -2.37 8.08 -15.44
N MET A 13 -1.90 6.83 -15.48
CA MET A 13 -1.65 6.14 -16.73
C MET A 13 -2.95 5.63 -17.39
N PRO A 14 -3.09 5.78 -18.71
CA PRO A 14 -4.10 5.09 -19.50
C PRO A 14 -4.13 3.58 -19.23
N HIS A 15 -5.32 2.99 -19.28
CA HIS A 15 -5.53 1.58 -18.94
C HIS A 15 -4.61 0.61 -19.70
N GLY A 16 -4.40 0.81 -21.01
CA GLY A 16 -3.52 -0.05 -21.80
C GLY A 16 -2.04 0.00 -21.37
N LEU A 17 -1.52 1.19 -21.02
CA LEU A 17 -0.14 1.32 -20.54
C LEU A 17 0.06 0.64 -19.18
N ARG A 18 -0.94 0.72 -18.29
CA ARG A 18 -0.92 0.00 -17.01
C ARG A 18 -0.85 -1.50 -17.20
N GLN A 19 -1.59 -2.06 -18.16
CA GLN A 19 -1.55 -3.50 -18.44
C GLN A 19 -0.20 -3.96 -18.95
N ILE A 20 0.42 -3.20 -19.87
CA ILE A 20 1.77 -3.48 -20.36
C ILE A 20 2.76 -3.46 -19.20
N ALA A 21 2.69 -2.43 -18.35
CA ALA A 21 3.55 -2.32 -17.17
C ALA A 21 3.37 -3.51 -16.21
N ASN A 22 2.13 -3.91 -15.91
CA ASN A 22 1.84 -5.07 -15.04
C ASN A 22 2.37 -6.38 -15.64
N ARG A 23 2.19 -6.59 -16.94
CA ARG A 23 2.69 -7.78 -17.63
C ARG A 23 4.21 -7.87 -17.57
N VAL A 24 4.91 -6.76 -17.79
CA VAL A 24 6.38 -6.71 -17.72
C VAL A 24 6.88 -6.88 -16.29
N ALA A 25 6.23 -6.25 -15.31
CA ALA A 25 6.68 -6.22 -13.93
C ALA A 25 6.34 -7.50 -13.14
N SER A 26 5.23 -8.16 -13.46
CA SER A 26 4.68 -9.26 -12.64
C SER A 26 4.29 -10.50 -13.44
N GLY A 27 4.37 -10.46 -14.77
CA GLY A 27 3.92 -11.57 -15.62
C GLY A 27 2.40 -11.77 -15.64
N THR A 28 1.63 -10.89 -14.99
CA THR A 28 0.18 -11.02 -14.85
C THR A 28 -0.52 -10.88 -16.20
N ALA A 29 -1.42 -11.82 -16.51
CA ALA A 29 -2.23 -11.78 -17.71
C ALA A 29 -3.25 -10.63 -17.65
N HIS A 30 -3.77 -10.24 -18.81
CA HIS A 30 -4.71 -9.12 -18.87
C HIS A 30 -6.02 -9.46 -18.15
N GLU A 31 -6.50 -10.69 -18.35
CA GLU A 31 -7.68 -11.25 -17.69
C GLU A 31 -7.60 -11.25 -16.16
N ASP A 32 -6.38 -11.26 -15.60
CA ASP A 32 -6.14 -11.27 -14.15
C ASP A 32 -5.93 -9.86 -13.56
N THR A 33 -6.12 -8.81 -14.38
CA THR A 33 -5.98 -7.42 -13.94
C THR A 33 -7.35 -6.79 -13.63
N PHE A 34 -7.71 -6.74 -12.35
CA PHE A 34 -8.98 -6.16 -11.89
C PHE A 34 -8.85 -4.66 -11.52
N PRO A 35 -9.99 -3.92 -11.50
CA PRO A 35 -10.01 -2.55 -10.97
C PRO A 35 -9.54 -2.50 -9.50
N ALA A 36 -8.59 -1.62 -9.21
CA ALA A 36 -8.08 -1.41 -7.86
C ALA A 36 -8.89 -0.33 -7.12
N TYR A 37 -9.51 -0.70 -6.00
CA TYR A 37 -10.26 0.22 -5.14
C TYR A 37 -9.50 0.51 -3.83
N TYR A 38 -9.02 1.74 -3.67
CA TYR A 38 -8.17 2.14 -2.54
C TYR A 38 -8.97 2.53 -1.28
N ARG A 39 -9.69 1.58 -0.68
CA ARG A 39 -10.61 1.85 0.46
C ARG A 39 -9.92 1.92 1.82
N ALA A 40 -8.77 1.28 1.99
CA ALA A 40 -8.05 1.19 3.27
C ALA A 40 -6.55 1.45 3.09
N ASN A 41 -6.19 2.33 2.15
CA ASN A 41 -4.81 2.52 1.69
C ASN A 41 -4.19 3.83 2.13
N THR A 42 -4.82 4.54 3.08
CA THR A 42 -4.28 5.70 3.79
C THR A 42 -4.47 5.51 5.29
N THR A 43 -3.64 6.16 6.09
CA THR A 43 -3.78 6.15 7.55
C THR A 43 -5.14 6.67 8.00
N GLN A 44 -5.68 7.71 7.35
CA GLN A 44 -7.02 8.24 7.66
C GLN A 44 -8.12 7.21 7.36
N ALA A 45 -8.06 6.53 6.21
CA ALA A 45 -9.03 5.50 5.86
C ALA A 45 -8.94 4.31 6.82
N LEU A 46 -7.73 3.90 7.22
CA LEU A 46 -7.51 2.86 8.22
C LEU A 46 -8.05 3.26 9.60
N LYS A 47 -7.80 4.49 10.06
CA LYS A 47 -8.36 5.02 11.31
C LYS A 47 -9.89 4.99 11.31
N ARG A 48 -10.51 5.44 10.21
CA ARG A 48 -11.96 5.41 10.05
C ARG A 48 -12.49 3.98 10.06
N ALA A 49 -11.89 3.07 9.29
CA ALA A 49 -12.31 1.67 9.24
C ALA A 49 -12.17 0.98 10.61
N ALA A 50 -11.10 1.27 11.36
CA ALA A 50 -10.90 0.75 12.70
C ALA A 50 -12.00 1.25 13.67
N HIS A 51 -12.25 2.55 13.67
CA HIS A 51 -13.31 3.16 14.49
C HIS A 51 -14.69 2.58 14.16
N ASP A 52 -15.05 2.51 12.88
CA ASP A 52 -16.34 1.98 12.41
C ASP A 52 -16.51 0.49 12.76
N ALA A 53 -15.42 -0.24 12.95
CA ALA A 53 -15.41 -1.63 13.39
C ALA A 53 -15.27 -1.81 14.92
N GLY A 54 -15.26 -0.73 15.70
CA GLY A 54 -15.17 -0.76 17.16
C GLY A 54 -13.76 -1.02 17.71
N PHE A 55 -12.71 -0.81 16.91
CA PHE A 55 -11.32 -0.90 17.35
C PHE A 55 -10.75 0.46 17.72
N THR A 56 -9.74 0.46 18.59
CA THR A 56 -8.86 1.61 18.81
C THR A 56 -7.58 1.45 18.00
N VAL A 57 -7.06 2.57 17.49
CA VAL A 57 -5.79 2.57 16.75
C VAL A 57 -4.66 2.80 17.75
N ASP A 58 -3.83 1.79 17.93
CA ASP A 58 -2.65 1.86 18.79
C ASP A 58 -1.49 2.49 18.03
N GLU A 59 -1.25 1.99 16.82
CA GLU A 59 -0.10 2.41 16.02
C GLU A 59 -0.37 2.33 14.52
N LEU A 60 0.20 3.30 13.78
CA LEU A 60 0.31 3.26 12.32
C LEU A 60 1.73 3.63 11.93
N ARG A 61 2.46 2.72 11.31
CA ARG A 61 3.83 2.93 10.83
C ARG A 61 3.90 2.77 9.33
N TYR A 62 4.63 3.67 8.69
CA TYR A 62 5.01 3.52 7.29
C TYR A 62 6.24 2.63 7.19
N MET A 63 6.18 1.61 6.33
CA MET A 63 7.30 0.70 6.11
C MET A 63 7.82 0.81 4.69
N PRO A 64 9.16 1.01 4.52
CA PRO A 64 9.78 0.90 3.22
C PRO A 64 9.74 -0.56 2.74
N HIS A 65 9.75 -0.75 1.43
CA HIS A 65 9.78 -2.07 0.81
C HIS A 65 10.73 -2.05 -0.37
N HIS A 66 11.44 -3.16 -0.60
CA HIS A 66 12.33 -3.29 -1.75
C HIS A 66 11.52 -3.24 -3.07
N PRO A 67 12.04 -2.65 -4.15
CA PRO A 67 11.31 -2.51 -5.42
C PRO A 67 11.34 -3.81 -6.23
N HIS A 68 10.75 -4.89 -5.71
CA HIS A 68 10.75 -6.22 -6.32
C HIS A 68 10.13 -6.22 -7.72
N TYR A 69 9.09 -5.42 -7.94
CA TYR A 69 8.40 -5.28 -9.23
C TYR A 69 9.27 -4.63 -10.33
N LEU A 70 10.48 -4.12 -10.01
CA LEU A 70 11.44 -3.59 -10.99
C LEU A 70 12.60 -4.55 -11.27
N MET A 71 12.59 -5.76 -10.72
CA MET A 71 13.70 -6.71 -10.86
C MET A 71 13.86 -7.29 -12.28
N PHE A 72 12.90 -7.07 -13.17
CA PHE A 72 13.02 -7.44 -14.59
C PHE A 72 14.15 -6.70 -15.33
N SER A 73 14.66 -5.60 -14.77
CA SER A 73 15.77 -4.83 -15.34
C SER A 73 16.67 -4.26 -14.25
N THR A 74 17.98 -4.48 -14.36
CA THR A 74 18.97 -3.91 -13.44
C THR A 74 18.90 -2.39 -13.36
N ILE A 75 18.63 -1.72 -14.49
CA ILE A 75 18.51 -0.25 -14.53
C ILE A 75 17.25 0.19 -13.79
N ALA A 76 16.11 -0.47 -14.07
CA ALA A 76 14.84 -0.17 -13.41
C ALA A 76 14.93 -0.41 -11.89
N TYR A 77 15.55 -1.51 -11.48
CA TYR A 77 15.76 -1.83 -10.07
C TYR A 77 16.60 -0.77 -9.36
N ARG A 78 17.73 -0.34 -9.96
CA ARG A 78 18.57 0.73 -9.40
C ARG A 78 17.82 2.06 -9.29
N ALA A 79 17.02 2.42 -10.30
CA ALA A 79 16.17 3.59 -10.26
C ALA A 79 15.13 3.50 -9.12
N GLY A 80 14.54 2.32 -8.92
CA GLY A 80 13.64 2.04 -7.80
C GLY A 80 14.28 2.23 -6.43
N ILE A 81 15.52 1.75 -6.25
CA ILE A 81 16.28 1.94 -5.00
C ILE A 81 16.57 3.42 -4.75
N LEU A 82 16.95 4.17 -5.80
CA LEU A 82 17.20 5.60 -5.68
C LEU A 82 15.91 6.34 -5.28
N LEU A 83 14.79 6.04 -5.94
CA LEU A 83 13.49 6.61 -5.59
C LEU A 83 13.12 6.30 -4.14
N GLU A 84 13.30 5.06 -3.69
CA GLU A 84 13.02 4.64 -2.30
C GLU A 84 13.84 5.45 -1.30
N ARG A 85 15.14 5.66 -1.57
CA ARG A 85 16.01 6.48 -0.71
C ARG A 85 15.56 7.94 -0.64
N VAL A 86 15.07 8.50 -1.75
CA VAL A 86 14.59 9.89 -1.82
C VAL A 86 13.27 10.06 -1.05
N ILE A 87 12.35 9.10 -1.14
CA ILE A 87 11.04 9.21 -0.49
C ILE A 87 11.02 8.73 0.96
N ARG A 88 12.03 7.94 1.39
CA ARG A 88 12.15 7.41 2.74
C ARG A 88 11.90 8.43 3.86
N PRO A 89 12.45 9.67 3.84
CA PRO A 89 12.20 10.65 4.90
C PRO A 89 10.80 11.30 4.83
N ILE A 90 10.03 11.08 3.76
CA ILE A 90 8.71 11.71 3.56
C ILE A 90 7.63 10.73 4.01
N GLU A 91 7.06 10.95 5.20
CA GLU A 91 5.94 10.15 5.70
C GLU A 91 4.76 10.15 4.73
N GLY A 92 4.15 8.98 4.53
CA GLY A 92 3.00 8.84 3.64
C GLY A 92 3.36 8.55 2.20
N LEU A 93 4.64 8.54 1.81
CA LEU A 93 5.05 8.07 0.47
C LEU A 93 5.59 6.65 0.47
N GLN A 94 5.82 6.03 1.62
CA GLN A 94 6.33 4.67 1.70
C GLN A 94 5.27 3.67 1.21
N HIS A 95 5.74 2.51 0.75
CA HIS A 95 4.91 1.50 0.09
C HIS A 95 3.82 0.92 1.00
N MET A 96 4.20 0.53 2.22
CA MET A 96 3.35 -0.20 3.15
C MET A 96 2.96 0.65 4.36
N ILE A 97 1.76 0.39 4.89
CA ILE A 97 1.30 0.92 6.17
C ILE A 97 1.07 -0.31 7.05
N LEU A 98 1.81 -0.41 8.16
CA LEU A 98 1.58 -1.38 9.21
C LEU A 98 0.68 -0.73 10.26
N GLY A 99 -0.46 -1.35 10.57
CA GLY A 99 -1.36 -0.87 11.61
C GLY A 99 -1.53 -1.89 12.73
N VAL A 100 -1.46 -1.40 13.97
CA VAL A 100 -1.77 -2.15 15.18
C VAL A 100 -3.09 -1.60 15.73
N PHE A 101 -4.07 -2.47 15.88
CA PHE A 101 -5.42 -2.14 16.33
C PHE A 101 -5.78 -3.00 17.53
N ASN A 102 -6.40 -2.38 18.54
CA ASN A 102 -6.84 -3.07 19.73
C ASN A 102 -8.36 -3.14 19.75
N LYS A 103 -8.90 -4.33 20.00
CA LYS A 103 -10.33 -4.49 20.27
C LYS A 103 -10.53 -4.28 21.78
N PRO A 104 -11.30 -3.27 22.21
CA PRO A 104 -11.66 -3.16 23.61
C PRO A 104 -12.45 -4.42 24.01
N ILE A 105 -11.95 -5.12 25.02
CA ILE A 105 -12.67 -6.26 25.62
C ILE A 105 -13.72 -5.67 26.54
N ASP A 106 -14.99 -5.87 26.20
CA ASP A 106 -16.08 -5.48 27.08
C ASP A 106 -16.08 -6.41 28.29
N ARG A 107 -15.67 -5.91 29.46
CA ARG A 107 -15.57 -6.71 30.70
C ARG A 107 -16.95 -7.10 31.26
N ALA A 108 -18.05 -6.70 30.62
CA ALA A 108 -19.40 -7.06 31.02
C ALA A 108 -19.72 -8.56 30.80
N GLU A 109 -19.09 -9.23 29.83
CA GLU A 109 -19.36 -10.65 29.53
C GLU A 109 -18.49 -11.64 30.34
N ALA A 110 -17.47 -11.16 31.06
CA ALA A 110 -16.54 -12.03 31.80
C ALA A 110 -17.01 -12.36 33.23
N THR A 111 -18.22 -11.92 33.64
CA THR A 111 -18.75 -12.16 35.00
C THR A 111 -20.12 -12.88 35.01
N GLN A 112 -20.45 -13.62 33.96
CA GLN A 112 -21.60 -14.55 33.97
C GLN A 112 -21.14 -16.00 34.02
#